data_AF-A0A5R8NG95-F1
#
_entry.id   AF-A0A5R8NG95-F1
#
_cell.length_a   1.000
_cell.length_b   1.000
_cell.length_c   1.000
_cell.angle_alpha   90.00
_cell.angle_beta   90.00
_cell.angle_gamma   90.00
#
_symmetry.space_group_name_H-M   'P 1'
#
loop_
_entity.id
_entity.type
_entity.pdbx_description
1 polymer ?
#
loop_
_entity_poly.entity_id
_entity_poly.type
_entity_poly.pdbx_seq_one_letter_code
_entity_poly.pdbx_strand_id
1 'polypeptide(L)'
;MSYRLRRGSAPTRAEAIAVYPEDQPKEPAISQNRKSGHRERSAVARPHIVVDRVEIVTVHGTLALRFSDTAGRPFSVVFPAEFAANALGPLRSAILDAEEAYWTLVPSLVRSFGTKEPDVVAERMAAWHREQGWDRVIEFATAEDPASVTLLTHAGHVGICADPPYSGESLLAIFDPLQLRRIEPGLVSALGQALREQGTRHWSQRVRAARQYIDGRQWIIPGDYCDPAPEAAAAHMRERYVEYLRRSPVNPGL
;
A
#
# COMPACT_ATOMS: atom_id res chain seq x y z
N MET A 1 26.81 34.75 -49.03
CA MET A 1 25.65 35.50 -48.50
C MET A 1 25.28 34.89 -47.18
N SER A 2 25.63 35.58 -46.09
CA SER A 2 25.46 35.15 -44.70
C SER A 2 24.22 35.80 -44.11
N TYR A 3 23.41 35.06 -43.34
CA TYR A 3 22.45 35.66 -42.41
C TYR A 3 22.62 35.02 -41.03
N ARG A 4 22.75 35.90 -40.03
CA ARG A 4 23.06 35.63 -38.63
C ARG A 4 21.86 36.02 -37.77
N LEU A 5 21.39 35.05 -36.97
CA LEU A 5 20.69 35.09 -35.68
C LEU A 5 19.80 36.29 -35.28
N ARG A 6 18.58 35.97 -34.82
CA ARG A 6 18.03 36.51 -33.56
C ARG A 6 17.54 35.37 -32.67
N ARG A 7 18.13 35.28 -31.47
CA ARG A 7 17.63 34.51 -30.32
C ARG A 7 16.39 35.22 -29.78
N GLY A 8 15.29 34.51 -29.62
CA GLY A 8 14.14 34.93 -28.80
C GLY A 8 14.13 34.12 -27.52
N SER A 9 14.24 34.81 -26.39
CA SER A 9 14.21 34.24 -25.04
C SER A 9 12.79 33.77 -24.67
N ALA A 10 12.70 32.65 -23.96
CA ALA A 10 11.46 32.17 -23.34
C ALA A 10 11.09 33.05 -22.11
N PRO A 11 9.80 33.35 -21.89
CA PRO A 11 9.38 34.21 -20.78
C PRO A 11 9.49 33.47 -19.44
N THR A 12 9.83 34.21 -18.38
CA THR A 12 9.97 33.73 -17.00
C THR A 12 8.69 33.94 -16.19
N ARG A 13 8.52 33.11 -15.15
CA ARG A 13 7.33 32.86 -14.33
C ARG A 13 6.91 34.02 -13.38
N ALA A 14 7.04 35.27 -13.81
CA ALA A 14 6.75 36.45 -12.98
C ALA A 14 5.83 37.52 -13.64
N GLU A 15 5.26 37.27 -14.81
CA GLU A 15 4.41 38.24 -15.53
C GLU A 15 3.00 37.72 -15.85
N ALA A 16 2.30 37.16 -14.86
CA ALA A 16 0.91 36.71 -15.01
C ALA A 16 0.02 37.04 -13.80
N ILE A 17 0.19 38.24 -13.25
CA ILE A 17 -0.70 38.78 -12.21
C ILE A 17 -1.16 40.17 -12.65
N ALA A 18 -2.33 40.24 -13.28
CA ALA A 18 -3.31 41.32 -13.18
C ALA A 18 -4.38 41.14 -14.28
N VAL A 19 -5.56 41.69 -14.01
CA VAL A 19 -6.71 41.88 -14.91
C VAL A 19 -7.79 40.79 -14.84
N TYR A 20 -8.69 40.93 -13.86
CA TYR A 20 -10.13 40.81 -14.10
C TYR A 20 -10.89 41.87 -13.28
N PRO A 21 -11.82 42.63 -13.89
CA PRO A 21 -12.61 43.65 -13.20
C PRO A 21 -13.87 43.08 -12.53
N GLU A 22 -14.36 43.85 -11.56
CA GLU A 22 -15.62 43.67 -10.82
C GLU A 22 -16.83 43.62 -11.76
N ASP A 23 -17.76 42.69 -11.48
CA ASP A 23 -19.20 42.91 -11.68
C ASP A 23 -20.01 41.81 -10.97
N GLN A 24 -20.70 42.18 -9.88
CA GLN A 24 -21.80 41.40 -9.31
C GLN A 24 -23.12 41.78 -9.98
N PRO A 25 -24.08 40.85 -10.03
CA PRO A 25 -25.44 41.22 -9.66
C PRO A 25 -26.10 40.27 -8.64
N LYS A 26 -27.01 40.87 -7.88
CA LYS A 26 -27.72 40.41 -6.68
C LYS A 26 -28.62 39.17 -6.91
N GLU A 27 -28.75 38.39 -5.83
CA GLU A 27 -29.73 37.30 -5.65
C GLU A 27 -31.18 37.69 -5.93
N PRO A 28 -32.05 36.68 -6.16
CA PRO A 28 -33.19 36.54 -5.28
C PRO A 28 -33.28 35.15 -4.63
N ALA A 29 -33.76 35.17 -3.38
CA ALA A 29 -34.01 34.02 -2.53
C ALA A 29 -35.13 33.11 -3.08
N ILE A 30 -34.89 31.80 -3.10
CA ILE A 30 -35.95 30.78 -3.04
C ILE A 30 -35.53 29.69 -2.04
N SER A 31 -36.21 29.72 -0.90
CA SER A 31 -36.36 28.64 0.06
C SER A 31 -37.07 27.46 -0.59
N GLN A 32 -36.52 26.24 -0.45
CA GLN A 32 -37.29 25.05 -0.06
C GLN A 32 -36.39 23.81 0.09
N ASN A 33 -36.35 23.30 1.32
CA ASN A 33 -36.22 21.91 1.72
C ASN A 33 -35.66 20.91 0.68
N ARG A 34 -34.37 20.61 0.80
CA ARG A 34 -33.88 19.23 0.72
C ARG A 34 -33.05 18.96 1.95
N LYS A 35 -33.62 18.21 2.90
CA LYS A 35 -32.82 17.39 3.80
C LYS A 35 -32.08 16.38 2.91
N SER A 36 -30.94 16.78 2.36
CA SER A 36 -29.90 15.83 2.00
C SER A 36 -29.51 15.19 3.33
N GLY A 37 -30.01 13.96 3.54
CA GLY A 37 -29.45 13.08 4.55
C GLY A 37 -28.02 12.78 4.13
N HIS A 38 -27.11 13.71 4.44
CA HIS A 38 -25.71 13.38 4.58
C HIS A 38 -25.69 12.46 5.79
N ARG A 39 -25.81 11.15 5.52
CA ARG A 39 -25.25 10.17 6.44
C ARG A 39 -23.78 10.53 6.47
N GLU A 40 -23.39 11.32 7.45
CA GLU A 40 -22.06 11.23 8.02
C GLU A 40 -21.89 9.75 8.34
N ARG A 41 -21.30 9.01 7.40
CA ARG A 41 -20.63 7.77 7.77
C ARG A 41 -19.56 8.27 8.72
N SER A 42 -19.84 8.16 10.03
CA SER A 42 -18.82 8.27 11.05
C SER A 42 -17.68 7.39 10.53
N ALA A 43 -16.57 8.03 10.12
CA ALA A 43 -15.46 7.34 9.53
C ALA A 43 -14.97 6.38 10.59
N VAL A 44 -15.33 5.10 10.46
CA VAL A 44 -14.80 4.06 11.33
C VAL A 44 -13.30 4.15 11.14
N ALA A 45 -12.59 4.56 12.18
CA ALA A 45 -11.15 4.78 12.13
C ALA A 45 -10.51 3.49 11.62
N ARG A 46 -9.95 3.54 10.41
CA ARG A 46 -9.29 2.40 9.77
C ARG A 46 -7.88 2.31 10.34
N PRO A 47 -7.53 1.30 11.16
CA PRO A 47 -6.16 1.14 11.62
C PRO A 47 -5.17 1.00 10.45
N HIS A 48 -4.09 1.78 10.51
CA HIS A 48 -2.93 1.67 9.62
C HIS A 48 -1.87 0.80 10.27
N ILE A 49 -1.69 -0.40 9.72
CA ILE A 49 -0.79 -1.42 10.24
C ILE A 49 0.46 -1.44 9.36
N VAL A 50 1.58 -0.94 9.89
CA VAL A 50 2.88 -1.08 9.22
C VAL A 50 3.41 -2.47 9.53
N VAL A 51 3.59 -3.27 8.49
CA VAL A 51 3.84 -4.70 8.61
C VAL A 51 5.30 -4.97 8.93
N ASP A 52 5.53 -5.61 10.08
CA ASP A 52 6.84 -6.11 10.51
C ASP A 52 7.07 -7.56 10.04
N ARG A 53 6.10 -8.42 10.34
CA ARG A 53 6.16 -9.86 10.02
C ARG A 53 4.93 -10.29 9.27
N VAL A 54 5.11 -11.29 8.41
CA VAL A 54 4.04 -11.84 7.58
C VAL A 54 4.19 -13.35 7.42
N GLU A 55 3.07 -14.03 7.60
CA GLU A 55 2.85 -15.45 7.36
C GLU A 55 1.87 -15.58 6.19
N ILE A 56 2.22 -16.45 5.23
CA ILE A 56 1.33 -16.82 4.13
C ILE A 56 0.59 -18.09 4.55
N VAL A 57 -0.74 -18.03 4.58
CA VAL A 57 -1.58 -19.14 5.03
C VAL A 57 -2.52 -19.55 3.90
N THR A 58 -2.64 -20.86 3.69
CA THR A 58 -3.58 -21.47 2.74
C THR A 58 -4.54 -22.36 3.52
N VAL A 59 -5.83 -22.10 3.36
CA VAL A 59 -6.87 -22.93 3.98
C VAL A 59 -8.20 -22.72 3.26
N HIS A 60 -8.98 -23.79 3.10
CA HIS A 60 -10.33 -23.73 2.48
C HIS A 60 -10.34 -23.07 1.09
N GLY A 61 -9.25 -23.23 0.33
CA GLY A 61 -9.04 -22.56 -0.95
C GLY A 61 -9.13 -21.03 -0.89
N THR A 62 -8.53 -20.49 0.17
CA THR A 62 -8.24 -19.07 0.33
C THR A 62 -6.74 -18.87 0.44
N LEU A 63 -6.28 -17.72 -0.05
CA LEU A 63 -4.96 -17.20 0.21
C LEU A 63 -5.10 -16.13 1.30
N ALA A 64 -4.38 -16.31 2.39
CA ALA A 64 -4.38 -15.36 3.50
C ALA A 64 -2.98 -14.85 3.79
N LEU A 65 -2.94 -13.58 4.18
CA LEU A 65 -1.77 -12.96 4.80
C LEU A 65 -2.14 -12.70 6.24
N ARG A 66 -1.46 -13.39 7.16
CA ARG A 66 -1.51 -13.05 8.57
C ARG A 66 -0.23 -12.30 8.89
N PHE A 67 -0.31 -11.17 9.57
CA PHE A 67 0.83 -10.27 9.75
C PHE A 67 0.78 -9.59 11.10
N SER A 68 1.90 -9.03 11.54
CA SER A 68 1.96 -8.22 12.76
C SER A 68 2.55 -6.84 12.53
N ASP A 69 2.21 -5.90 13.41
CA ASP A 69 2.94 -4.65 13.56
C ASP A 69 4.24 -4.86 14.36
N THR A 70 4.97 -3.76 14.58
CA THR A 70 6.21 -3.73 15.37
C THR A 70 5.98 -4.09 16.85
N ALA A 71 4.74 -4.00 17.36
CA ALA A 71 4.37 -4.43 18.70
C ALA A 71 4.00 -5.93 18.76
N GLY A 72 4.05 -6.64 17.63
CA GLY A 72 3.74 -8.06 17.53
C GLY A 72 2.24 -8.37 17.55
N ARG A 73 1.36 -7.38 17.41
CA ARG A 73 -0.09 -7.61 17.38
C ARG A 73 -0.49 -8.25 16.04
N PRO A 74 -1.17 -9.41 16.03
CA PRO A 74 -1.50 -10.10 14.79
C PRO A 74 -2.78 -9.53 14.14
N PHE A 75 -2.79 -9.51 12.82
CA PHE A 75 -3.89 -9.14 11.93
C PHE A 75 -3.95 -10.13 10.76
N SER A 76 -5.07 -10.15 10.04
CA SER A 76 -5.22 -11.03 8.88
C SER A 76 -6.04 -10.38 7.76
N VAL A 77 -5.64 -10.64 6.52
CA VAL A 77 -6.45 -10.45 5.32
C VAL A 77 -6.56 -11.78 4.59
N VAL A 78 -7.76 -12.11 4.12
CA VAL A 78 -8.09 -13.42 3.56
C VAL A 78 -8.85 -13.25 2.26
N PHE A 79 -8.30 -13.81 1.18
CA PHE A 79 -8.85 -13.69 -0.16
C PHE A 79 -9.29 -15.06 -0.70
N PRO A 80 -10.45 -15.16 -1.37
CA PRO A 80 -10.74 -16.30 -2.23
C PRO A 80 -9.62 -16.47 -3.26
N ALA A 81 -9.22 -17.71 -3.55
CA ALA A 81 -8.12 -17.99 -4.46
C ALA A 81 -8.33 -17.37 -5.87
N GLU A 82 -9.56 -17.40 -6.37
CA GLU A 82 -9.93 -16.80 -7.66
C GLU A 82 -9.76 -15.27 -7.67
N PHE A 83 -10.04 -14.61 -6.55
CA PHE A 83 -9.81 -13.18 -6.40
C PHE A 83 -8.31 -12.88 -6.32
N ALA A 84 -7.59 -13.63 -5.49
CA ALA A 84 -6.15 -13.47 -5.32
C ALA A 84 -5.37 -13.70 -6.64
N ALA A 85 -5.82 -14.63 -7.47
CA ALA A 85 -5.24 -14.87 -8.80
C ALA A 85 -5.29 -13.63 -9.70
N ASN A 86 -6.40 -12.89 -9.66
CA ASN A 86 -6.53 -11.64 -10.42
C ASN A 86 -5.76 -10.49 -9.77
N ALA A 87 -5.48 -10.54 -8.47
CA ALA A 87 -4.77 -9.50 -7.74
C ALA A 87 -3.23 -9.60 -7.84
N LEU A 88 -2.66 -10.76 -8.18
CA LEU A 88 -1.20 -10.92 -8.24
C LEU A 88 -0.51 -10.04 -9.29
N GLY A 89 -1.12 -9.87 -10.46
CA GLY A 89 -0.60 -8.99 -11.51
C GLY A 89 -0.52 -7.53 -11.02
N PRO A 90 -1.64 -6.94 -10.59
CA PRO A 90 -1.66 -5.62 -9.97
C PRO A 90 -0.70 -5.47 -8.77
N LEU A 91 -0.59 -6.49 -7.91
CA LEU A 91 0.34 -6.48 -6.78
C LEU A 91 1.80 -6.36 -7.24
N ARG A 92 2.19 -7.11 -8.29
CA ARG A 92 3.55 -7.00 -8.87
C ARG A 92 3.81 -5.60 -9.37
N SER A 93 2.89 -5.00 -10.12
CA SER A 93 3.04 -3.62 -10.60
C SER A 93 3.18 -2.65 -9.44
N ALA A 94 2.30 -2.75 -8.42
CA ALA A 94 2.34 -1.91 -7.24
C ALA A 94 3.67 -2.02 -6.47
N ILE A 95 4.24 -3.23 -6.37
CA ILE A 95 5.55 -3.44 -5.78
C ILE A 95 6.62 -2.68 -6.56
N LEU A 96 6.65 -2.80 -7.90
CA LEU A 96 7.67 -2.15 -8.72
C LEU A 96 7.54 -0.62 -8.67
N ASP A 97 6.32 -0.10 -8.67
CA ASP A 97 6.02 1.33 -8.52
C ASP A 97 6.46 1.86 -7.15
N ALA A 98 6.16 1.12 -6.07
CA ALA A 98 6.58 1.48 -4.73
C ALA A 98 8.12 1.43 -4.60
N GLU A 99 8.80 0.47 -5.23
CA GLU A 99 10.28 0.41 -5.24
C GLU A 99 10.93 1.68 -5.82
N GLU A 100 10.35 2.30 -6.86
CA GLU A 100 10.88 3.55 -7.44
C GLU A 100 10.94 4.68 -6.39
N ALA A 101 9.85 4.87 -5.65
CA ALA A 101 9.79 5.84 -4.56
C ALA A 101 10.59 5.38 -3.32
N TYR A 102 10.67 4.08 -3.07
CA TYR A 102 11.41 3.52 -1.94
C TYR A 102 12.88 3.91 -1.98
N TRP A 103 13.57 3.67 -3.11
CA TRP A 103 15.01 3.89 -3.21
C TRP A 103 15.41 5.37 -3.13
N THR A 104 14.50 6.28 -3.47
CA THR A 104 14.73 7.72 -3.40
C THR A 104 14.46 8.30 -2.01
N LEU A 105 13.47 7.76 -1.28
CA LEU A 105 13.00 8.30 0.00
C LEU A 105 13.58 7.57 1.22
N VAL A 106 13.39 6.25 1.29
CA VAL A 106 13.56 5.47 2.52
C VAL A 106 15.02 5.44 3.02
N PRO A 107 16.05 5.24 2.17
CA PRO A 107 17.44 5.25 2.65
C PRO A 107 17.85 6.58 3.29
N SER A 108 17.35 7.71 2.78
CA SER A 108 17.63 9.04 3.32
C SER A 108 16.93 9.25 4.66
N LEU A 109 15.69 8.78 4.79
CA LEU A 109 14.92 8.83 6.02
C LEU A 109 15.54 7.95 7.12
N VAL A 110 15.90 6.70 6.80
CA VAL A 110 16.56 5.80 7.77
C VAL A 110 17.87 6.41 8.27
N ARG A 111 18.66 7.06 7.39
CA ARG A 111 19.86 7.79 7.81
C ARG A 111 19.55 8.96 8.75
N SER A 112 18.45 9.68 8.55
CA SER A 112 18.10 10.85 9.38
C SER A 112 17.70 10.49 10.80
N PHE A 113 17.30 9.24 11.06
CA PHE A 113 17.04 8.76 12.42
C PHE A 113 18.29 8.71 13.30
N GLY A 114 19.49 8.67 12.73
CA GLY A 114 20.74 8.73 13.49
C GLY A 114 21.01 7.51 14.38
N THR A 115 20.32 6.40 14.15
CA THR A 115 20.50 5.12 14.87
C THR A 115 20.65 3.97 13.88
N LYS A 116 21.34 2.91 14.32
CA LYS A 116 21.48 1.64 13.59
C LYS A 116 20.76 0.48 14.27
N GLU A 117 20.09 0.74 15.39
CA GLU A 117 19.34 -0.28 16.13
C GLU A 117 18.07 -0.65 15.36
N PRO A 118 17.92 -1.92 14.91
CA PRO A 118 16.84 -2.31 14.00
C PRO A 118 15.44 -2.02 14.54
N ASP A 119 15.18 -2.36 15.80
CA ASP A 119 13.87 -2.18 16.42
C ASP A 119 13.48 -0.70 16.49
N VAL A 120 14.43 0.17 16.86
CA VAL A 120 14.20 1.62 16.90
C VAL A 120 13.97 2.20 15.50
N VAL A 121 14.69 1.70 14.49
CA VAL A 121 14.45 2.10 13.10
C VAL A 121 13.06 1.67 12.64
N ALA A 122 12.65 0.43 12.95
CA ALA A 122 11.34 -0.11 12.59
C ALA A 122 10.21 0.70 13.24
N GLU A 123 10.31 1.00 14.54
CA GLU A 123 9.33 1.83 15.24
C GLU A 123 9.22 3.25 14.66
N ARG A 124 10.35 3.89 14.35
CA ARG A 124 10.37 5.23 13.75
C ARG A 124 9.83 5.25 12.32
N MET A 125 10.18 4.24 11.51
CA MET A 125 9.58 4.05 10.19
C MET A 125 8.07 3.87 10.30
N ALA A 126 7.61 3.04 11.24
CA ALA A 126 6.20 2.78 11.44
C ALA A 126 5.44 4.05 11.88
N ALA A 127 6.02 4.85 12.78
CA ALA A 127 5.47 6.14 13.18
C ALA A 127 5.37 7.10 11.98
N TRP A 128 6.47 7.27 11.24
CA TRP A 128 6.51 8.13 10.06
C TRP A 128 5.46 7.72 9.01
N HIS A 129 5.31 6.41 8.75
CA HIS A 129 4.34 5.91 7.78
C HIS A 129 2.90 6.28 8.12
N ARG A 130 2.51 6.19 9.39
CA ARG A 130 1.15 6.54 9.83
C ARG A 130 0.83 8.02 9.59
N GLU A 131 1.85 8.87 9.55
CA GLU A 131 1.70 10.31 9.31
C GLU A 131 1.63 10.69 7.83
N GLN A 132 1.79 9.75 6.89
CA GLN A 132 1.85 10.06 5.45
C GLN A 132 0.48 10.36 4.79
N GLY A 133 -0.59 10.51 5.58
CA GLY A 133 -1.90 10.89 5.05
C GLY A 133 -2.58 9.81 4.22
N TRP A 134 -2.41 8.53 4.59
CA TRP A 134 -3.00 7.39 3.90
C TRP A 134 -4.52 7.46 3.73
N ASP A 135 -5.24 8.04 4.69
CA ASP A 135 -6.69 8.17 4.60
C ASP A 135 -7.11 8.99 3.38
N ARG A 136 -6.37 10.08 3.08
CA ARG A 136 -6.62 10.89 1.89
C ARG A 136 -6.31 10.13 0.59
N VAL A 137 -5.28 9.28 0.61
CA VAL A 137 -4.94 8.42 -0.54
C VAL A 137 -6.04 7.39 -0.78
N ILE A 138 -6.57 6.79 0.29
CA ILE A 138 -7.69 5.85 0.23
C ILE A 138 -8.95 6.54 -0.32
N GLU A 139 -9.30 7.70 0.22
CA GLU A 139 -10.47 8.48 -0.22
C GLU A 139 -10.39 8.78 -1.71
N PHE A 140 -9.23 9.25 -2.18
CA PHE A 140 -9.01 9.53 -3.60
C PHE A 140 -9.12 8.26 -4.46
N ALA A 141 -8.47 7.17 -4.06
CA ALA A 141 -8.45 5.92 -4.82
C ALA A 141 -9.80 5.20 -4.87
N THR A 142 -10.70 5.48 -3.93
CA THR A 142 -12.01 4.80 -3.82
C THR A 142 -13.20 5.72 -4.14
N ALA A 143 -12.94 6.95 -4.56
CA ALA A 143 -13.97 7.97 -4.82
C ALA A 143 -14.97 7.55 -5.91
N GLU A 144 -14.48 6.93 -6.98
CA GLU A 144 -15.30 6.53 -8.14
C GLU A 144 -15.85 5.10 -8.02
N ASP A 145 -15.04 4.17 -7.51
CA ASP A 145 -15.41 2.76 -7.31
C ASP A 145 -14.93 2.25 -5.94
N PRO A 146 -15.78 2.27 -4.91
CA PRO A 146 -15.42 1.80 -3.58
C PRO A 146 -15.36 0.26 -3.54
N ALA A 147 -14.20 -0.28 -3.90
CA ALA A 147 -13.90 -1.70 -3.75
C ALA A 147 -13.65 -2.09 -2.29
N SER A 148 -14.12 -3.27 -1.87
CA SER A 148 -13.87 -3.81 -0.52
C SER A 148 -12.41 -4.22 -0.28
N VAL A 149 -11.62 -4.30 -1.36
CA VAL A 149 -10.17 -4.51 -1.30
C VAL A 149 -9.54 -3.59 -2.34
N THR A 150 -8.55 -2.81 -1.92
CA THR A 150 -7.85 -1.86 -2.79
C THR A 150 -6.35 -1.97 -2.56
N LEU A 151 -5.58 -2.05 -3.64
CA LEU A 151 -4.12 -1.95 -3.61
C LEU A 151 -3.72 -0.51 -3.88
N LEU A 152 -2.79 0.00 -3.07
CA LEU A 152 -2.32 1.38 -3.11
C LEU A 152 -0.80 1.39 -3.14
N THR A 153 -0.21 2.41 -3.75
CA THR A 153 1.21 2.73 -3.63
C THR A 153 1.34 4.16 -3.10
N HIS A 154 2.09 4.34 -2.02
CA HIS A 154 2.31 5.65 -1.43
C HIS A 154 3.55 5.64 -0.55
N ALA A 155 4.28 6.76 -0.52
CA ALA A 155 5.47 6.94 0.31
C ALA A 155 6.50 5.77 0.20
N GLY A 156 6.68 5.23 -1.00
CA GLY A 156 7.60 4.11 -1.25
C GLY A 156 7.13 2.74 -0.73
N HIS A 157 5.86 2.60 -0.36
CA HIS A 157 5.30 1.39 0.23
C HIS A 157 4.00 0.96 -0.48
N VAL A 158 3.64 -0.31 -0.29
CA VAL A 158 2.42 -0.89 -0.84
C VAL A 158 1.37 -0.99 0.27
N GLY A 159 0.22 -0.36 0.06
CA GLY A 159 -0.95 -0.46 0.92
C GLY A 159 -1.93 -1.53 0.42
N ILE A 160 -2.40 -2.39 1.32
CA ILE A 160 -3.54 -3.29 1.09
C ILE A 160 -4.68 -2.84 2.00
N CYS A 161 -5.66 -2.16 1.43
CA CYS A 161 -6.92 -1.89 2.10
C CYS A 161 -7.81 -3.11 2.04
N ALA A 162 -8.36 -3.52 3.17
CA ALA A 162 -9.31 -4.62 3.23
C ALA A 162 -10.44 -4.27 4.19
N ASP A 163 -11.67 -4.44 3.70
CA ASP A 163 -12.89 -4.36 4.49
C ASP A 163 -13.46 -5.78 4.75
N PRO A 164 -14.34 -5.94 5.76
CA PRO A 164 -15.09 -7.18 5.91
C PRO A 164 -15.81 -7.58 4.61
N PRO A 165 -15.83 -8.87 4.24
CA PRO A 165 -15.43 -10.02 5.05
C PRO A 165 -13.95 -10.42 4.94
N TYR A 166 -13.14 -9.75 4.12
CA TYR A 166 -11.74 -10.11 3.85
C TYR A 166 -10.83 -9.90 5.06
N SER A 167 -11.21 -8.99 5.95
CA SER A 167 -10.60 -8.73 7.25
C SER A 167 -11.65 -8.72 8.36
N GLY A 168 -11.21 -8.72 9.63
CA GLY A 168 -12.11 -8.63 10.80
C GLY A 168 -12.74 -7.26 10.99
N GLU A 169 -11.96 -6.24 10.71
CA GLU A 169 -12.34 -4.85 10.67
C GLU A 169 -11.71 -4.20 9.45
N SER A 170 -12.25 -3.07 9.01
CA SER A 170 -11.64 -2.28 7.95
C SER A 170 -10.22 -1.91 8.38
N LEU A 171 -9.20 -2.29 7.61
CA LEU A 171 -7.80 -2.00 7.92
C LEU A 171 -7.01 -1.63 6.67
N LEU A 172 -5.87 -0.99 6.88
CA LEU A 172 -4.83 -0.78 5.88
C LEU A 172 -3.56 -1.49 6.35
N ALA A 173 -3.07 -2.46 5.58
CA ALA A 173 -1.76 -3.06 5.79
C ALA A 173 -0.73 -2.39 4.88
N ILE A 174 0.34 -1.85 5.46
CA ILE A 174 1.40 -1.11 4.77
C ILE A 174 2.64 -1.99 4.76
N PHE A 175 3.04 -2.44 3.57
CA PHE A 175 4.17 -3.32 3.37
C PHE A 175 5.35 -2.59 2.75
N ASP A 176 6.54 -2.94 3.22
CA ASP A 176 7.79 -2.66 2.52
C ASP A 176 7.79 -3.45 1.18
N PRO A 177 8.07 -2.79 0.03
CA PRO A 177 8.05 -3.47 -1.26
C PRO A 177 9.11 -4.57 -1.39
N LEU A 178 10.25 -4.44 -0.72
CA LEU A 178 11.30 -5.46 -0.66
C LEU A 178 10.86 -6.66 0.17
N GLN A 179 10.12 -6.43 1.27
CA GLN A 179 9.48 -7.51 2.03
C GLN A 179 8.49 -8.28 1.14
N LEU A 180 7.67 -7.58 0.35
CA LEU A 180 6.73 -8.21 -0.59
C LEU A 180 7.43 -9.01 -1.68
N ARG A 181 8.51 -8.50 -2.28
CA ARG A 181 9.29 -9.27 -3.28
C ARG A 181 9.92 -10.52 -2.68
N ARG A 182 10.37 -10.45 -1.43
CA ARG A 182 10.93 -11.61 -0.74
C ARG A 182 9.90 -12.73 -0.57
N ILE A 183 8.65 -12.38 -0.27
CA ILE A 183 7.58 -13.36 -0.04
C ILE A 183 6.80 -13.74 -1.31
N GLU A 184 6.98 -13.01 -2.42
CA GLU A 184 6.25 -13.20 -3.68
C GLU A 184 6.29 -14.66 -4.19
N PRO A 185 7.44 -15.37 -4.23
CA PRO A 185 7.44 -16.78 -4.65
C PRO A 185 6.56 -17.66 -3.74
N GLY A 186 6.55 -17.37 -2.43
CA GLY A 186 5.68 -18.02 -1.47
C GLY A 186 4.20 -17.73 -1.75
N LEU A 187 3.85 -16.49 -2.11
CA LEU A 187 2.48 -16.11 -2.47
C LEU A 187 1.99 -16.87 -3.70
N VAL A 188 2.85 -16.99 -4.73
CA VAL A 188 2.53 -17.72 -5.96
C VAL A 188 2.32 -19.20 -5.67
N SER A 189 3.21 -19.82 -4.89
CA SER A 189 3.09 -21.23 -4.49
C SER A 189 1.81 -21.49 -3.68
N ALA A 190 1.56 -20.64 -2.67
CA ALA A 190 0.39 -20.70 -1.82
C ALA A 190 -0.92 -20.49 -2.60
N LEU A 191 -0.95 -19.55 -3.56
CA LEU A 191 -2.10 -19.37 -4.44
C LEU A 191 -2.38 -20.64 -5.25
N GLY A 192 -1.34 -21.27 -5.81
CA GLY A 192 -1.47 -22.51 -6.55
C GLY A 192 -2.09 -23.62 -5.70
N GLN A 193 -1.72 -23.70 -4.42
CA GLN A 193 -2.36 -24.61 -3.47
C GLN A 193 -3.82 -24.22 -3.18
N ALA A 194 -4.09 -22.95 -2.90
CA ALA A 194 -5.44 -22.47 -2.61
C ALA A 194 -6.43 -22.72 -3.77
N LEU A 195 -5.98 -22.55 -5.02
CA LEU A 195 -6.78 -22.85 -6.21
C LEU A 195 -7.14 -24.34 -6.32
N ARG A 196 -6.26 -25.25 -5.87
CA ARG A 196 -6.54 -26.69 -5.81
C ARG A 196 -7.53 -27.05 -4.70
N GLU A 197 -7.60 -26.25 -3.64
CA GLU A 197 -8.43 -26.50 -2.44
C GLU A 197 -9.80 -25.81 -2.44
N GLN A 198 -10.12 -24.96 -3.43
CA GLN A 198 -11.33 -24.12 -3.47
C GLN A 198 -12.66 -24.87 -3.25
N GLY A 199 -12.71 -26.15 -3.67
CA GLY A 199 -13.92 -26.97 -3.57
C GLY A 199 -15.14 -26.28 -4.22
N THR A 200 -16.33 -26.54 -3.68
CA THR A 200 -17.61 -26.05 -4.23
C THR A 200 -18.34 -25.05 -3.33
N ARG A 201 -17.86 -24.82 -2.10
CA ARG A 201 -18.49 -23.88 -1.15
C ARG A 201 -18.42 -22.47 -1.71
N HIS A 202 -19.43 -21.63 -1.46
CA HIS A 202 -19.42 -20.23 -1.91
C HIS A 202 -18.24 -19.44 -1.30
N TRP A 203 -17.65 -18.52 -2.06
CA TRP A 203 -16.42 -17.80 -1.67
C TRP A 203 -16.53 -17.14 -0.29
N SER A 204 -17.68 -16.51 0.00
CA SER A 204 -17.89 -15.79 1.27
C SER A 204 -17.99 -16.71 2.49
N GLN A 205 -18.35 -17.98 2.29
CA GLN A 205 -18.31 -18.99 3.35
C GLN A 205 -16.87 -19.47 3.57
N ARG A 206 -16.10 -19.65 2.49
CA ARG A 206 -14.68 -20.04 2.56
C ARG A 206 -13.85 -18.98 3.29
N VAL A 207 -14.01 -17.70 2.93
CA VAL A 207 -13.34 -16.57 3.60
C VAL A 207 -13.67 -16.53 5.09
N ARG A 208 -14.95 -16.63 5.46
CA ARG A 208 -15.35 -16.62 6.88
C ARG A 208 -14.77 -17.79 7.66
N ALA A 209 -14.81 -19.01 7.10
CA ALA A 209 -14.25 -20.19 7.74
C ALA A 209 -12.72 -20.08 7.88
N ALA A 210 -12.04 -19.61 6.84
CA ALA A 210 -10.60 -19.39 6.84
C ALA A 210 -10.20 -18.36 7.91
N ARG A 211 -10.93 -17.25 8.02
CA ARG A 211 -10.70 -16.25 9.07
C ARG A 211 -10.88 -16.82 10.46
N GLN A 212 -11.97 -17.54 10.72
CA GLN A 212 -12.18 -18.20 12.02
C GLN A 212 -11.03 -19.16 12.37
N TYR A 213 -10.53 -19.92 11.40
CA TYR A 213 -9.38 -20.81 11.57
C TYR A 213 -8.09 -20.04 11.88
N ILE A 214 -7.79 -18.99 11.10
CA ILE A 214 -6.57 -18.19 11.20
C ILE A 214 -6.54 -17.39 12.52
N ASP A 215 -7.62 -16.68 12.81
CA ASP A 215 -7.73 -15.81 13.99
C ASP A 215 -7.77 -16.65 15.28
N GLY A 216 -8.26 -17.89 15.22
CA GLY A 216 -8.27 -18.84 16.34
C GLY A 216 -6.95 -19.58 16.58
N ARG A 217 -5.97 -19.50 15.67
CA ARG A 217 -4.68 -20.19 15.82
C ARG A 217 -3.68 -19.29 16.54
N GLN A 218 -2.84 -19.86 17.40
CA GLN A 218 -1.72 -19.14 17.98
C GLN A 218 -0.81 -18.59 16.88
N TRP A 219 -0.38 -17.33 17.02
CA TRP A 219 0.67 -16.74 16.20
C TRP A 219 1.99 -17.37 16.63
N ILE A 220 2.53 -18.25 15.80
CA ILE A 220 3.76 -18.98 16.10
C ILE A 220 4.84 -18.36 15.23
N ILE A 221 5.79 -17.69 15.88
CA ILE A 221 7.09 -17.39 15.27
C ILE A 221 7.88 -18.71 15.37
N PRO A 222 8.32 -19.31 14.25
CA PRO A 222 9.11 -20.53 14.29
C PRO A 222 10.31 -20.34 15.23
N GLY A 223 10.55 -21.29 16.12
CA GLY A 223 11.62 -21.16 17.13
C GLY A 223 13.05 -21.14 16.54
N ASP A 224 13.18 -21.54 15.28
CA ASP A 224 14.39 -21.50 14.45
C ASP A 224 14.47 -20.23 13.58
N TYR A 225 13.44 -19.37 13.60
CA TYR A 225 13.50 -18.10 12.90
C TYR A 225 14.55 -17.20 13.54
N CYS A 226 15.56 -16.84 12.73
CA CYS A 226 16.54 -15.83 13.08
C CYS A 226 16.53 -14.78 11.98
N ASP A 227 16.56 -13.51 12.37
CA ASP A 227 16.76 -12.43 11.40
C ASP A 227 18.11 -12.62 10.70
N PRO A 228 18.20 -12.24 9.41
CA PRO A 228 19.44 -12.35 8.67
C PRO A 228 20.55 -11.54 9.37
N ALA A 229 21.75 -12.10 9.39
CA ALA A 229 22.93 -11.38 9.89
C ALA A 229 23.07 -10.03 9.16
N PRO A 230 23.52 -8.95 9.83
CA PRO A 230 23.57 -7.61 9.26
C PRO A 230 24.30 -7.52 7.91
N GLU A 231 25.39 -8.28 7.75
CA GLU A 231 26.14 -8.33 6.49
C GLU A 231 25.35 -9.00 5.36
N ALA A 232 24.62 -10.07 5.66
CA ALA A 232 23.76 -10.75 4.68
C ALA A 232 22.58 -9.85 4.28
N ALA A 233 21.98 -9.13 5.25
CA ALA A 233 20.94 -8.14 4.96
C ALA A 233 21.49 -7.00 4.08
N ALA A 234 22.67 -6.47 4.39
CA ALA A 234 23.30 -5.42 3.59
C ALA A 234 23.67 -5.89 2.17
N ALA A 235 24.17 -7.11 2.02
CA ALA A 235 24.47 -7.71 0.72
C ALA A 235 23.20 -7.85 -0.11
N HIS A 236 22.13 -8.40 0.47
CA HIS A 236 20.82 -8.50 -0.17
C HIS A 236 20.31 -7.13 -0.62
N MET A 237 20.30 -6.13 0.26
CA MET A 237 19.88 -4.77 -0.08
C MET A 237 20.69 -4.17 -1.24
N ARG A 238 22.00 -4.44 -1.29
CA ARG A 238 22.88 -3.97 -2.36
C ARG A 238 22.55 -4.64 -3.70
N GLU A 239 22.30 -5.94 -3.71
CA GLU A 239 21.86 -6.68 -4.89
C GLU A 239 20.54 -6.11 -5.44
N ARG A 240 19.57 -5.86 -4.56
CA ARG A 240 18.27 -5.27 -4.93
C ARG A 240 18.40 -3.88 -5.51
N TYR A 241 19.27 -3.06 -4.94
CA TYR A 241 19.54 -1.74 -5.47
C TYR A 241 20.23 -1.79 -6.85
N VAL A 242 21.15 -2.73 -7.07
CA VAL A 242 21.78 -2.93 -8.39
C VAL A 242 20.77 -3.40 -9.42
N GLU A 243 19.86 -4.30 -9.05
CA GLU A 243 18.76 -4.73 -9.93
C GLU A 243 17.85 -3.57 -10.31
N TYR A 244 17.50 -2.73 -9.33
CA TYR A 244 16.73 -1.50 -9.54
C TYR A 244 17.40 -0.58 -10.58
N LEU A 245 18.69 -0.27 -10.42
CA LEU A 245 19.43 0.60 -11.33
C LEU A 245 19.56 0.06 -12.76
N ARG A 246 19.43 -1.26 -12.96
CA ARG A 246 19.48 -1.89 -14.29
C ARG A 246 18.13 -1.88 -15.01
N ARG A 247 17.03 -1.65 -14.29
CA ARG A 247 15.68 -1.64 -14.83
C ARG A 247 15.40 -0.29 -15.50
N SER A 248 14.62 -0.28 -16.58
CA SER A 248 14.02 0.97 -17.06
C SER A 248 13.02 1.48 -16.02
N PRO A 249 12.94 2.80 -15.77
CA PRO A 249 11.95 3.35 -14.85
C PRO A 249 10.55 2.89 -15.23
N VAL A 250 9.75 2.44 -14.25
CA VAL A 250 8.37 1.98 -14.50
C VAL A 250 7.50 3.13 -15.03
N ASN A 251 7.80 4.36 -14.61
CA ASN A 251 7.22 5.59 -15.14
C ASN A 251 8.32 6.56 -15.60
N PRO A 252 8.69 6.59 -16.89
CA PRO A 252 9.77 7.44 -17.40
C PRO A 252 9.41 8.93 -17.55
N GLY A 253 8.28 9.40 -16.99
CA GLY A 253 7.68 10.69 -17.33
C GLY A 253 7.01 11.48 -16.19
N LEU A 254 7.44 11.27 -14.94
CA LEU A 254 7.18 12.23 -13.86
C LEU A 254 8.40 13.12 -13.63
#